data_AF-A0A0D8XEW2-F1
#
_entry.id   AF-A0A0D8XEW2-F1
#
_cell.length_a   1.000
_cell.length_b   1.000
_cell.length_c   1.000
_cell.angle_alpha   90.00
_cell.angle_beta   90.00
_cell.angle_gamma   90.00
#
_symmetry.space_group_name_H-M   'P 1'
#
loop_
_entity.id
_entity.type
_entity.pdbx_description
1 polymer ?
#
loop_
_entity_poly.entity_id
_entity_poly.type
_entity_poly.pdbx_seq_one_letter_code
_entity_poly.pdbx_strand_id
1 'polypeptide(L)'
;MKGECIPVQQIEECREYDMNVLKEETRQLVRAEYFCVKGAGIYRGISGKQFDVCSRQAVICQPNRRNAISVLCFAGESLTENLRCVDAPKWCPSELDVTAPIRQFLLQRACMAASRYRIPNSKTLNYYRRNQFQPKMACTTWYVMCNPQPITVRCEDGKIFDHRVGKCRTWRLSDQCVMSGTCSGREWQSVPLEKCGRQFIYCEGSVAMLDTCEEGMVFDGNCKRRETVERCGICEKGDRKPGNFCSEYYECTQSATSDLGWELRRCNDGESFNDQLHLCQKNYTCPTRTNCIDGISFHINCRDYMYCTGERYEVH
;
A
#
# COMPACT_ATOMS: atom_id res chain seq x y z
N MET A 1 44.08 -3.61 15.47
CA MET A 1 43.83 -3.85 14.03
C MET A 1 43.58 -2.52 13.36
N LYS A 2 44.41 -2.13 12.38
CA LYS A 2 44.17 -0.95 11.54
C LYS A 2 43.29 -1.41 10.38
N GLY A 3 41.98 -1.18 10.46
CA GLY A 3 41.09 -1.44 9.34
C GLY A 3 41.17 -0.28 8.35
N GLU A 4 41.52 -0.55 7.10
CA GLU A 4 41.32 0.41 6.01
C GLU A 4 39.88 0.34 5.54
N CYS A 5 39.27 1.50 5.28
CA CYS A 5 37.93 1.56 4.69
C CYS A 5 38.03 1.18 3.21
N ILE A 6 37.49 0.02 2.85
CA ILE A 6 37.38 -0.44 1.47
C ILE A 6 36.06 0.03 0.85
N PRO A 7 36.06 0.47 -0.43
CA PRO A 7 34.84 0.84 -1.14
C PRO A 7 33.85 -0.33 -1.20
N VAL A 8 32.56 -0.03 -0.97
CA VAL A 8 31.45 -1.02 -0.94
C VAL A 8 31.40 -1.88 -2.21
N GLN A 9 31.84 -1.35 -3.35
CA GLN A 9 31.88 -2.03 -4.64
C GLN A 9 32.90 -3.19 -4.70
N GLN A 10 33.82 -3.28 -3.74
CA GLN A 10 34.80 -4.36 -3.61
C GLN A 10 34.31 -5.52 -2.73
N ILE A 11 33.13 -5.39 -2.11
CA ILE A 11 32.49 -6.43 -1.30
C ILE A 11 31.41 -7.09 -2.18
N GLU A 12 31.57 -8.39 -2.47
CA GLU A 12 30.74 -9.12 -3.44
C GLU A 12 29.25 -9.09 -3.06
N GLU A 13 28.96 -9.28 -1.77
CA GLU A 13 27.60 -9.26 -1.22
C GLU A 13 26.92 -7.90 -1.38
N CYS A 14 27.68 -6.81 -1.21
CA CYS A 14 27.16 -5.45 -1.40
C CYS A 14 27.04 -5.10 -2.89
N ARG A 15 27.91 -5.65 -3.74
CA ARG A 15 27.91 -5.41 -5.18
C ARG A 15 26.64 -5.96 -5.84
N GLU A 16 26.17 -7.15 -5.44
CA GLU A 16 24.91 -7.70 -5.91
C GLU A 16 23.70 -6.92 -5.40
N TYR A 17 23.74 -6.46 -4.14
CA TYR A 17 22.69 -5.65 -3.55
C TYR A 17 22.47 -4.34 -4.33
N ASP A 18 23.52 -3.55 -4.56
CA ASP A 18 23.42 -2.28 -5.30
C ASP A 18 22.90 -2.47 -6.72
N MET A 19 23.35 -3.52 -7.39
CA MET A 19 22.90 -3.90 -8.73
C MET A 19 21.41 -4.27 -8.74
N ASN A 20 20.94 -5.02 -7.74
CA ASN A 20 19.55 -5.41 -7.61
C ASN A 20 18.66 -4.22 -7.29
N VAL A 21 19.13 -3.27 -6.47
CA VAL A 21 18.44 -2.00 -6.20
C VAL A 21 18.25 -1.22 -7.50
N LEU A 22 19.31 -1.03 -8.29
CA LEU A 22 19.23 -0.29 -9.55
C LEU A 22 18.33 -0.96 -10.60
N LYS A 23 18.36 -2.30 -10.68
CA LYS A 23 17.45 -3.07 -11.53
C LYS A 23 16.00 -2.86 -11.11
N GLU A 24 15.72 -2.88 -9.81
CA GLU A 24 14.38 -2.70 -9.28
C GLU A 24 13.85 -1.28 -9.51
N GLU A 25 14.65 -0.25 -9.23
CA GLU A 25 14.28 1.14 -9.50
C GLU A 25 13.93 1.36 -10.97
N THR A 26 14.75 0.79 -11.87
CA THR A 26 14.50 0.89 -13.32
C THR A 26 13.18 0.20 -13.68
N ARG A 27 12.90 -0.98 -13.12
CA ARG A 27 11.64 -1.70 -13.32
C ARG A 27 10.43 -0.89 -12.83
N GLN A 28 10.55 -0.21 -11.69
CA GLN A 28 9.51 0.64 -11.14
C GLN A 28 9.22 1.85 -12.03
N LEU A 29 10.26 2.49 -12.57
CA LEU A 29 10.11 3.59 -13.53
C LEU A 29 9.42 3.14 -14.83
N VAL A 30 9.81 1.98 -15.37
CA VAL A 30 9.18 1.40 -16.57
C VAL A 30 7.68 1.19 -16.38
N ARG A 31 7.29 0.68 -15.20
CA ARG A 31 5.88 0.48 -14.82
C ARG A 31 5.14 1.81 -14.65
N ALA A 32 5.72 2.75 -13.91
CA ALA A 32 5.08 4.04 -13.62
C ALA A 32 4.83 4.87 -14.90
N GLU A 33 5.73 4.77 -15.88
CA GLU A 33 5.63 5.48 -17.16
C GLU A 33 4.87 4.71 -18.25
N TYR A 34 4.33 3.53 -17.93
CA TYR A 34 3.67 2.64 -18.89
C TYR A 34 4.54 2.39 -20.14
N PHE A 35 5.86 2.29 -19.96
CA PHE A 35 6.83 2.36 -21.04
C PHE A 35 6.65 1.22 -22.06
N CYS A 36 6.40 -0.01 -21.58
CA CYS A 36 6.22 -1.20 -22.42
C CYS A 36 4.89 -1.25 -23.20
N VAL A 37 3.96 -0.31 -22.96
CA VAL A 37 2.69 -0.25 -23.72
C VAL A 37 2.95 0.01 -25.21
N LYS A 38 4.07 0.67 -25.53
CA LYS A 38 4.48 0.97 -26.91
C LYS A 38 4.93 -0.24 -27.71
N GLY A 39 5.26 -1.35 -27.07
CA GLY A 39 5.71 -2.56 -27.76
C GLY A 39 6.53 -3.48 -26.87
N ALA A 40 6.52 -4.76 -27.24
CA ALA A 40 7.47 -5.73 -26.71
C ALA A 40 8.80 -5.60 -27.45
N GLY A 41 9.90 -5.90 -26.76
CA GLY A 41 11.24 -5.79 -27.35
C GLY A 41 12.32 -5.46 -26.35
N ILE A 42 13.55 -5.37 -26.85
CA ILE A 42 14.74 -5.00 -26.09
C ILE A 42 14.99 -3.51 -26.31
N TYR A 43 14.92 -2.74 -25.24
CA TYR A 43 15.19 -1.32 -25.24
C TYR A 43 16.56 -1.05 -24.61
N ARG A 44 17.43 -0.40 -25.36
CA ARG A 44 18.75 0.06 -24.92
C ARG A 44 18.80 1.57 -25.08
N GLY A 45 19.37 2.24 -24.09
CA GLY A 45 19.65 3.68 -24.20
C GLY A 45 20.95 3.89 -24.95
N ILE A 46 21.01 4.99 -25.71
CA ILE A 46 22.18 5.40 -26.48
C ILE A 46 22.88 6.51 -25.70
N SER A 47 24.13 6.32 -25.31
CA SER A 47 24.91 7.31 -24.52
C SER A 47 25.70 8.29 -25.39
N GLY A 48 25.19 8.57 -26.60
CA GLY A 48 25.88 9.34 -27.64
C GLY A 48 27.05 8.57 -28.28
N LYS A 49 27.53 9.05 -29.45
CA LYS A 49 28.58 8.36 -30.24
C LYS A 49 29.86 8.07 -29.45
N GLN A 50 30.15 8.88 -28.44
CA GLN A 50 31.36 8.75 -27.63
C GLN A 50 31.24 7.74 -26.49
N PHE A 51 30.04 7.39 -26.02
CA PHE A 51 29.87 6.47 -24.87
C PHE A 51 28.87 5.35 -25.12
N ASP A 52 28.38 5.14 -26.35
CA ASP A 52 27.43 4.08 -26.66
C ASP A 52 27.92 2.68 -26.26
N VAL A 53 29.23 2.44 -26.44
CA VAL A 53 29.91 1.22 -26.01
C VAL A 53 30.03 1.07 -24.48
N CYS A 54 29.69 2.09 -23.71
CA CYS A 54 29.67 2.08 -22.23
C CYS A 54 28.28 1.79 -21.66
N SER A 55 27.27 1.62 -22.51
CA SER A 55 25.92 1.26 -22.06
C SER A 55 25.95 -0.13 -21.43
N ARG A 56 25.60 -0.21 -20.16
CA ARG A 56 25.60 -1.46 -19.38
C ARG A 56 24.19 -1.89 -18.98
N GLN A 57 23.17 -1.27 -19.55
CA GLN A 57 21.77 -1.46 -19.15
C GLN A 57 20.84 -1.69 -20.35
N ALA A 58 19.87 -2.59 -20.18
CA ALA A 58 18.73 -2.74 -21.08
C ALA A 58 17.44 -3.00 -20.29
N VAL A 59 16.31 -2.72 -20.94
CA VAL A 59 14.99 -3.12 -20.47
C VAL A 59 14.35 -4.02 -21.52
N ILE A 60 13.91 -5.20 -21.11
CA ILE A 60 13.19 -6.14 -21.97
C ILE A 60 11.71 -6.04 -21.64
N CYS A 61 10.93 -5.48 -22.54
CA CYS A 61 9.47 -5.46 -22.42
C CYS A 61 8.89 -6.76 -22.93
N GLN A 62 8.12 -7.44 -22.07
CA GLN A 62 7.50 -8.72 -22.42
C GLN A 62 6.31 -8.54 -23.38
N PRO A 63 5.91 -9.59 -24.14
CA PRO A 63 4.75 -9.55 -25.05
C PRO A 63 3.44 -9.07 -24.43
N ASN A 64 3.27 -9.27 -23.11
CA ASN A 64 2.09 -8.79 -22.37
C ASN A 64 2.05 -7.27 -22.17
N ARG A 65 3.08 -6.53 -22.61
CA ARG A 65 3.21 -5.05 -22.57
C ARG A 65 3.10 -4.41 -21.19
N ARG A 66 3.05 -5.21 -20.12
CA ARG A 66 2.94 -4.76 -18.72
C ARG A 66 4.20 -5.06 -17.91
N ASN A 67 4.85 -6.16 -18.24
CA ASN A 67 6.03 -6.62 -17.50
C ASN A 67 7.31 -6.23 -18.23
N ALA A 68 8.33 -5.97 -17.42
CA ALA A 68 9.66 -5.62 -17.90
C ALA A 68 10.73 -6.31 -17.06
N ILE A 69 11.79 -6.74 -17.73
CA ILE A 69 13.01 -7.26 -17.10
C ILE A 69 14.08 -6.17 -17.25
N SER A 70 14.67 -5.74 -16.14
CA SER A 70 15.83 -4.83 -16.16
C SER A 70 17.11 -5.64 -16.17
N VAL A 71 17.91 -5.46 -17.21
CA VAL A 71 19.26 -6.04 -17.34
C VAL A 71 20.27 -4.95 -17.01
N LEU A 72 21.25 -5.28 -16.17
CA LEU A 72 22.32 -4.36 -15.77
C LEU A 72 23.60 -5.17 -15.57
N CYS A 73 24.71 -4.73 -16.16
CA CYS A 73 26.05 -5.27 -15.97
C CYS A 73 26.85 -4.47 -14.94
N PHE A 74 27.92 -5.06 -14.40
CA PHE A 74 28.72 -4.44 -13.36
C PHE A 74 29.46 -3.19 -13.88
N ALA A 75 29.94 -2.36 -12.94
CA ALA A 75 30.80 -1.24 -13.29
C ALA A 75 32.09 -1.78 -13.93
N GLY A 76 32.49 -1.18 -15.06
CA GLY A 76 33.59 -1.66 -15.90
C GLY A 76 33.16 -2.59 -17.04
N GLU A 77 31.92 -3.07 -17.04
CA GLU A 77 31.36 -3.90 -18.11
C GLU A 77 30.43 -3.10 -19.02
N SER A 78 30.27 -3.60 -20.24
CA SER A 78 29.30 -3.15 -21.23
C SER A 78 28.32 -4.26 -21.57
N LEU A 79 27.08 -3.89 -21.89
CA LEU A 79 26.06 -4.84 -22.30
C LEU A 79 26.07 -4.92 -23.83
N THR A 80 26.32 -6.11 -24.36
CA THR A 80 26.30 -6.38 -25.81
C THR A 80 24.89 -6.43 -26.39
N GLU A 81 24.77 -6.46 -27.73
CA GLU A 81 23.50 -6.64 -28.43
C GLU A 81 22.81 -7.97 -28.06
N ASN A 82 23.59 -9.01 -27.79
CA ASN A 82 23.12 -10.32 -27.36
C ASN A 82 22.83 -10.40 -25.85
N LEU A 83 22.73 -9.25 -25.17
CA LEU A 83 22.46 -9.13 -23.73
C LEU A 83 23.49 -9.82 -22.83
N ARG A 84 24.74 -9.95 -23.30
CA ARG A 84 25.86 -10.44 -22.49
C ARG A 84 26.65 -9.28 -21.91
N CYS A 85 27.03 -9.41 -20.64
CA CYS A 85 27.99 -8.52 -20.00
C CYS A 85 29.40 -8.92 -20.44
N VAL A 86 30.15 -7.97 -20.96
CA VAL A 86 31.54 -8.13 -21.37
C VAL A 86 32.34 -6.95 -20.85
N ASP A 87 33.64 -7.10 -20.66
CA ASP A 87 34.50 -5.98 -20.29
C ASP A 87 34.31 -4.82 -21.27
N ALA A 88 34.21 -3.60 -20.72
CA ALA A 88 34.03 -2.44 -21.54
C ALA A 88 35.23 -2.29 -22.49
N PRO A 89 35.00 -2.08 -23.81
CA PRO A 89 36.08 -2.04 -24.80
C PRO A 89 37.00 -0.82 -24.63
N LYS A 90 36.64 0.10 -23.73
CA LYS A 90 37.43 1.26 -23.33
C LYS A 90 37.06 1.67 -21.92
N TRP A 91 37.83 2.61 -21.35
CA TRP A 91 37.48 3.22 -20.08
C TRP A 91 36.11 3.89 -20.16
N CYS A 92 35.21 3.47 -19.26
CA CYS A 92 33.87 4.00 -19.13
C CYS A 92 33.72 4.66 -17.76
N PRO A 93 33.12 5.86 -17.69
CA PRO A 93 32.79 6.51 -16.42
C PRO A 93 31.91 5.60 -15.55
N SER A 94 31.97 5.73 -14.23
CA SER A 94 31.14 4.92 -13.32
C SER A 94 29.73 5.49 -13.16
N GLU A 95 29.52 6.73 -13.59
CA GLU A 95 28.29 7.47 -13.46
C GLU A 95 27.15 6.85 -14.29
N LEU A 96 25.96 6.83 -13.68
CA LEU A 96 24.78 6.15 -14.23
C LEU A 96 24.10 6.92 -15.36
N ASP A 97 24.31 8.23 -15.43
CA ASP A 97 23.84 9.07 -16.53
C ASP A 97 24.46 8.66 -17.87
N VAL A 98 25.70 8.18 -17.84
CA VAL A 98 26.43 7.66 -19.02
C VAL A 98 26.24 6.15 -19.18
N THR A 99 26.34 5.37 -18.10
CA THR A 99 26.36 3.90 -18.23
C THR A 99 24.98 3.24 -18.18
N ALA A 100 23.98 3.91 -17.61
CA ALA A 100 22.59 3.45 -17.51
C ALA A 100 21.61 4.41 -18.24
N PRO A 101 21.81 4.63 -19.55
CA PRO A 101 21.11 5.68 -20.31
C PRO A 101 19.58 5.48 -20.36
N ILE A 102 19.10 4.23 -20.35
CA ILE A 102 17.65 3.97 -20.36
C ILE A 102 16.99 4.36 -19.03
N ARG A 103 17.65 4.08 -17.88
CA ARG A 103 17.19 4.59 -16.58
C ARG A 103 17.15 6.11 -16.57
N GLN A 104 18.19 6.76 -17.09
CA GLN A 104 18.26 8.22 -17.16
C GLN A 104 17.15 8.82 -18.04
N PHE A 105 16.89 8.21 -19.19
CA PHE A 105 15.77 8.58 -20.06
C PHE A 105 14.42 8.47 -19.34
N LEU A 106 14.19 7.39 -18.59
CA LEU A 106 12.95 7.18 -17.84
C LEU A 106 12.78 8.22 -16.71
N LEU A 107 13.85 8.54 -15.99
CA LEU A 107 13.85 9.57 -14.95
C LEU A 107 13.51 10.95 -15.51
N GLN A 108 14.15 11.34 -16.61
CA GLN A 108 13.86 12.60 -17.29
C GLN A 108 12.40 12.66 -17.75
N ARG A 109 11.89 11.58 -18.33
CA ARG A 109 10.51 11.50 -18.80
C ARG A 109 9.50 11.60 -17.66
N ALA A 110 9.76 10.91 -16.54
CA ALA A 110 8.94 11.01 -15.33
C ALA A 110 8.87 12.47 -14.83
N CYS A 111 10.01 13.16 -14.79
CA CYS A 111 10.07 14.58 -14.42
C CYS A 111 9.34 15.50 -15.42
N MET A 112 9.39 15.21 -16.72
CA MET A 112 8.60 15.93 -17.73
C MET A 112 7.10 15.67 -17.58
N ALA A 113 6.68 14.47 -17.17
CA ALA A 113 5.28 14.18 -16.91
C ALA A 113 4.76 14.97 -15.70
N ALA A 114 5.57 15.09 -14.64
CA ALA A 114 5.23 15.87 -13.46
C ALA A 114 5.00 17.37 -13.77
N SER A 115 5.83 17.95 -14.66
CA SER A 115 5.71 19.37 -15.03
C SER A 115 4.47 19.69 -15.88
N ARG A 116 3.88 18.70 -16.57
CA ARG A 116 2.67 18.87 -17.39
C ARG A 116 1.38 18.95 -16.56
N TYR A 117 1.35 18.40 -15.35
CA TYR A 117 0.21 18.49 -14.42
C TYR A 117 0.20 19.82 -13.64
N ARG A 118 0.37 20.95 -14.34
CA ARG A 118 0.19 22.30 -13.79
C ARG A 118 -1.30 22.55 -13.50
N ILE A 119 -1.70 22.51 -12.24
CA ILE A 119 -2.97 23.08 -11.80
C ILE A 119 -2.72 24.55 -11.39
N PRO A 120 -3.39 25.55 -11.99
CA PRO A 120 -3.02 26.96 -11.80
C PRO A 120 -3.16 27.53 -10.38
N ASN A 121 -3.90 26.91 -9.45
CA ASN A 121 -4.42 27.64 -8.28
C ASN A 121 -4.16 27.02 -6.88
N SER A 122 -2.93 26.66 -6.53
CA SER A 122 -2.59 26.43 -5.11
C SER A 122 -1.18 26.89 -4.76
N LYS A 123 -1.03 27.94 -3.94
CA LYS A 123 0.27 28.58 -3.66
C LYS A 123 1.23 27.71 -2.81
N THR A 124 0.74 26.73 -2.06
CA THR A 124 1.55 25.85 -1.19
C THR A 124 1.75 24.44 -1.74
N LEU A 125 0.78 23.88 -2.47
CA LEU A 125 0.91 22.58 -3.16
C LEU A 125 1.82 22.65 -4.41
N ASN A 126 2.11 23.86 -4.89
CA ASN A 126 2.84 24.12 -6.12
C ASN A 126 4.36 23.91 -6.01
N TYR A 127 4.97 23.99 -4.82
CA TYR A 127 6.44 23.90 -4.73
C TYR A 127 6.94 22.46 -4.87
N TYR A 128 6.35 21.50 -4.12
CA TYR A 128 6.77 20.10 -4.16
C TYR A 128 6.36 19.39 -5.45
N ARG A 129 5.19 19.71 -6.03
CA ARG A 129 4.76 19.17 -7.33
C ARG A 129 5.64 19.61 -8.51
N ARG A 130 6.32 20.77 -8.40
CA ARG A 130 7.20 21.28 -9.47
C ARG A 130 8.52 20.54 -9.57
N ASN A 131 8.96 19.92 -8.48
CA ASN A 131 10.30 19.34 -8.36
C ASN A 131 10.29 17.82 -8.15
N GLN A 132 9.13 17.16 -8.17
CA GLN A 132 9.04 15.72 -7.91
C GLN A 132 8.03 15.04 -8.85
N PHE A 133 8.40 13.87 -9.36
CA PHE A 133 7.43 12.96 -9.99
C PHE A 133 6.87 11.98 -8.97
N GLN A 134 5.56 11.78 -9.07
CA GLN A 134 4.74 11.05 -8.10
C GLN A 134 4.07 9.88 -8.81
N PRO A 135 4.46 8.63 -8.50
CA PRO A 135 3.76 7.47 -9.01
C PRO A 135 2.29 7.51 -8.59
N LYS A 136 1.38 7.14 -9.49
CA LYS A 136 -0.08 7.13 -9.22
C LYS A 136 -0.55 5.94 -8.38
N MET A 137 0.36 5.08 -7.96
CA MET A 137 0.03 3.89 -7.18
C MET A 137 -0.20 4.28 -5.71
N ALA A 138 -1.20 3.70 -5.07
CA ALA A 138 -1.39 3.88 -3.64
C ALA A 138 -0.22 3.23 -2.87
N CYS A 139 0.15 3.79 -1.71
CA CYS A 139 1.21 3.28 -0.84
C CYS A 139 2.61 3.16 -1.49
N THR A 140 2.93 4.00 -2.46
CA THR A 140 4.29 4.00 -3.02
C THR A 140 5.32 4.32 -1.96
N THR A 141 6.39 3.53 -1.91
CA THR A 141 7.53 3.72 -1.00
C THR A 141 8.69 4.42 -1.69
N TRP A 142 8.44 5.12 -2.80
CA TRP A 142 9.44 5.83 -3.57
C TRP A 142 8.83 6.99 -4.36
N TYR A 143 9.67 7.94 -4.73
CA TYR A 143 9.35 9.06 -5.61
C TYR A 143 10.60 9.47 -6.40
N VAL A 144 10.46 10.38 -7.38
CA VAL A 144 11.60 10.94 -8.11
C VAL A 144 11.74 12.41 -7.74
N MET A 145 12.92 12.82 -7.28
CA MET A 145 13.28 14.24 -7.21
C MET A 145 13.86 14.66 -8.55
N CYS A 146 13.37 15.76 -9.11
CA CYS A 146 13.72 16.22 -10.45
C CYS A 146 14.80 17.31 -10.47
N ASN A 147 14.95 18.04 -9.37
CA ASN A 147 15.90 19.15 -9.24
C ASN A 147 16.86 18.89 -8.05
N PRO A 148 18.18 19.13 -8.20
CA PRO A 148 18.87 19.67 -9.37
C PRO A 148 19.11 18.64 -10.49
N GLN A 149 19.06 17.34 -10.19
CA GLN A 149 19.09 16.27 -11.19
C GLN A 149 18.06 15.18 -10.84
N PRO A 150 17.46 14.50 -11.85
CA PRO A 150 16.52 13.42 -11.63
C PRO A 150 17.14 12.24 -10.86
N ILE A 151 16.63 11.95 -9.66
CA ILE A 151 17.02 10.78 -8.86
C ILE A 151 15.81 10.10 -8.22
N THR A 152 15.86 8.78 -8.10
CA THR A 152 14.89 8.00 -7.33
C THR A 152 15.22 8.15 -5.84
N VAL A 153 14.21 8.39 -5.02
CA VAL A 153 14.33 8.42 -3.56
C VAL A 153 13.39 7.38 -2.98
N ARG A 154 13.95 6.47 -2.19
CA ARG A 154 13.18 5.46 -1.43
C ARG A 154 12.81 6.02 -0.07
N CYS A 155 11.60 5.72 0.36
CA CYS A 155 11.19 5.90 1.74
C CYS A 155 11.87 4.85 2.61
N GLU A 156 12.16 5.23 3.85
CA GLU A 156 12.60 4.28 4.88
C GLU A 156 11.53 3.19 5.09
N ASP A 157 11.96 2.05 5.62
CA ASP A 157 11.08 0.93 5.90
C ASP A 157 9.88 1.37 6.77
N GLY A 158 8.69 0.94 6.38
CA GLY A 158 7.45 1.32 7.05
C GLY A 158 6.91 2.72 6.72
N LYS A 159 7.56 3.45 5.79
CA LYS A 159 7.08 4.75 5.32
C LYS A 159 6.59 4.70 3.89
N ILE A 160 5.52 5.45 3.62
CA ILE A 160 4.98 5.68 2.27
C ILE A 160 5.15 7.14 1.88
N PHE A 161 5.25 7.38 0.58
CA PHE A 161 5.29 8.72 0.02
C PHE A 161 3.88 9.33 0.01
N ASP A 162 3.73 10.48 0.68
CA ASP A 162 2.50 11.27 0.66
C ASP A 162 2.63 12.45 -0.31
N HIS A 163 1.87 12.37 -1.40
CA HIS A 163 1.83 13.40 -2.44
C HIS A 163 1.34 14.78 -1.95
N ARG A 164 0.54 14.82 -0.87
CA ARG A 164 0.00 16.06 -0.29
C ARG A 164 1.08 16.81 0.47
N VAL A 165 1.96 16.08 1.14
CA VAL A 165 3.04 16.62 1.96
C VAL A 165 4.38 16.69 1.19
N GLY A 166 4.50 15.94 0.09
CA GLY A 166 5.70 15.90 -0.76
C GLY A 166 6.89 15.19 -0.10
N LYS A 167 6.62 14.31 0.86
CA LYS A 167 7.62 13.62 1.70
C LYS A 167 7.14 12.22 2.08
N CYS A 168 8.09 11.37 2.44
CA CYS A 168 7.80 10.09 3.08
C CYS A 168 7.26 10.31 4.49
N ARG A 169 6.18 9.62 4.83
CA ARG A 169 5.60 9.59 6.18
C ARG A 169 5.30 8.16 6.58
N THR A 170 5.14 7.93 7.87
CA THR A 170 4.68 6.64 8.38
C THR A 170 3.33 6.28 7.76
N TRP A 171 3.21 5.05 7.30
CA TRP A 171 1.95 4.47 6.87
C TRP A 171 0.97 4.40 8.03
N ARG A 172 -0.31 4.58 7.73
CA ARG A 172 -1.41 4.52 8.69
C ARG A 172 -2.49 3.61 8.13
N LEU A 173 -3.25 2.96 9.00
CA LEU A 173 -4.40 2.12 8.61
C LEU A 173 -5.42 2.87 7.74
N SER A 174 -5.53 4.19 7.90
CA SER A 174 -6.42 5.02 7.09
C SER A 174 -5.95 5.21 5.64
N ASP A 175 -4.76 4.74 5.24
CA ASP A 175 -4.21 4.94 3.90
C ASP A 175 -4.85 4.04 2.83
N GLN A 176 -5.72 3.10 3.21
CA GLN A 176 -6.46 2.20 2.29
C GLN A 176 -5.57 1.50 1.24
N CYS A 177 -4.31 1.24 1.58
CA CYS A 177 -3.37 0.58 0.69
C CYS A 177 -2.34 -0.22 1.48
N VAL A 178 -1.73 -1.21 0.82
CA VAL A 178 -0.76 -2.12 1.45
C VAL A 178 0.66 -1.67 1.11
N MET A 179 1.55 -1.60 2.11
CA MET A 179 2.93 -1.17 1.90
C MET A 179 3.72 -2.16 1.04
N SER A 180 4.51 -1.62 0.11
CA SER A 180 5.50 -2.40 -0.63
C SER A 180 6.64 -2.83 0.31
N GLY A 181 6.93 -4.13 0.39
CA GLY A 181 8.00 -4.70 1.23
C GLY A 181 7.52 -5.41 2.50
N THR A 182 6.23 -5.32 2.86
CA THR A 182 5.67 -6.09 4.00
C THR A 182 5.86 -7.60 3.86
N CYS A 183 5.93 -8.08 2.61
CA CYS A 183 6.05 -9.50 2.28
C CYS A 183 7.48 -9.98 2.04
N SER A 184 8.48 -9.11 2.10
CA SER A 184 9.88 -9.51 1.90
C SER A 184 10.34 -10.39 3.07
N GLY A 185 10.72 -11.64 2.79
CA GLY A 185 11.08 -12.63 3.81
C GLY A 185 9.87 -13.23 4.55
N ARG A 186 8.66 -12.95 4.08
CA ARG A 186 7.38 -13.45 4.61
C ARG A 186 6.47 -13.93 3.47
N GLU A 187 7.08 -14.49 2.42
CA GLU A 187 6.36 -14.98 1.25
C GLU A 187 5.38 -16.08 1.68
N TRP A 188 4.11 -15.97 1.24
CA TRP A 188 3.03 -16.92 1.55
C TRP A 188 2.60 -16.94 3.01
N GLN A 189 2.90 -15.87 3.76
CA GLN A 189 2.52 -15.72 5.16
C GLN A 189 1.49 -14.61 5.36
N SER A 190 0.76 -14.70 6.46
CA SER A 190 -0.13 -13.64 6.93
C SER A 190 0.55 -12.80 8.00
N VAL A 191 0.51 -11.49 7.86
CA VAL A 191 1.13 -10.51 8.77
C VAL A 191 0.02 -9.76 9.51
N PRO A 192 -0.10 -9.89 10.85
CA PRO A 192 -1.05 -9.10 11.62
C PRO A 192 -0.68 -7.61 11.55
N LEU A 193 -1.69 -6.75 11.36
CA LEU A 193 -1.48 -5.30 11.34
C LEU A 193 -1.50 -4.68 12.73
N GLU A 194 -2.39 -5.19 13.60
CA GLU A 194 -2.54 -4.72 14.97
C GLU A 194 -2.71 -5.89 15.93
N LYS A 195 -2.35 -5.68 17.21
CA LYS A 195 -2.72 -6.63 18.26
C LYS A 195 -4.23 -6.61 18.42
N CYS A 196 -4.86 -7.78 18.31
CA CYS A 196 -6.32 -7.91 18.38
C CYS A 196 -7.06 -7.15 17.26
N GLY A 197 -6.39 -6.84 16.15
CA GLY A 197 -7.03 -6.26 14.98
C GLY A 197 -7.74 -7.30 14.14
N ARG A 198 -8.80 -6.90 13.45
CA ARG A 198 -9.47 -7.72 12.43
C ARG A 198 -8.74 -7.74 11.08
N GLN A 199 -7.91 -6.75 10.82
CA GLN A 199 -7.21 -6.59 9.54
C GLN A 199 -5.83 -7.23 9.58
N PHE A 200 -5.46 -7.88 8.48
CA PHE A 200 -4.15 -8.49 8.30
C PHE A 200 -3.72 -8.42 6.84
N ILE A 201 -2.44 -8.68 6.57
CA ILE A 201 -1.91 -8.73 5.21
C ILE A 201 -1.62 -10.19 4.86
N TYR A 202 -2.17 -10.70 3.78
CA TYR A 202 -1.71 -11.95 3.17
C TYR A 202 -0.67 -11.66 2.09
N CYS A 203 0.44 -12.38 2.13
CA CYS A 203 1.54 -12.21 1.19
C CYS A 203 1.52 -13.28 0.11
N GLU A 204 1.04 -12.96 -1.09
CA GLU A 204 1.13 -13.83 -2.26
C GLU A 204 2.50 -13.63 -2.94
N GLY A 205 3.49 -14.42 -2.53
CA GLY A 205 4.89 -14.16 -2.86
C GLY A 205 5.34 -12.79 -2.33
N SER A 206 5.67 -11.85 -3.22
CA SER A 206 6.08 -10.48 -2.85
C SER A 206 4.93 -9.46 -2.90
N VAL A 207 3.73 -9.90 -3.26
CA VAL A 207 2.54 -9.04 -3.37
C VAL A 207 1.78 -9.09 -2.06
N ALA A 208 1.47 -7.92 -1.52
CA ALA A 208 0.78 -7.78 -0.25
C ALA A 208 -0.71 -7.49 -0.49
N MET A 209 -1.60 -8.31 0.08
CA MET A 209 -3.06 -8.20 -0.03
C MET A 209 -3.66 -7.89 1.34
N LEU A 210 -4.47 -6.84 1.44
CA LEU A 210 -5.19 -6.53 2.69
C LEU A 210 -6.40 -7.46 2.78
N ASP A 211 -6.51 -8.14 3.91
CA ASP A 211 -7.62 -9.01 4.24
C ASP A 211 -8.20 -8.64 5.60
N THR A 212 -9.45 -9.01 5.85
CA THR A 212 -10.20 -8.62 7.05
C THR A 212 -11.03 -9.79 7.53
N CYS A 213 -10.81 -10.19 8.79
CA CYS A 213 -11.65 -11.18 9.44
C CYS A 213 -13.10 -10.71 9.55
N GLU A 214 -14.02 -11.67 9.64
CA GLU A 214 -15.44 -11.42 9.89
C GLU A 214 -15.66 -10.59 11.16
N GLU A 215 -16.84 -9.98 11.25
CA GLU A 215 -17.21 -9.14 12.39
C GLU A 215 -17.16 -9.93 13.71
N GLY A 216 -16.57 -9.31 14.74
CA GLY A 216 -16.34 -9.96 16.04
C GLY A 216 -15.12 -10.91 16.08
N MET A 217 -14.40 -11.08 14.97
CA MET A 217 -13.16 -11.85 14.91
C MET A 217 -11.91 -10.96 14.89
N VAL A 218 -10.80 -11.53 15.36
CA VAL A 218 -9.46 -10.94 15.34
C VAL A 218 -8.46 -11.90 14.71
N PHE A 219 -7.44 -11.34 14.09
CA PHE A 219 -6.39 -12.13 13.46
C PHE A 219 -5.26 -12.43 14.45
N ASP A 220 -5.11 -13.70 14.83
CA ASP A 220 -4.03 -14.24 15.67
C ASP A 220 -3.46 -15.50 14.99
N GLY A 221 -2.78 -15.28 13.87
CA GLY A 221 -2.33 -16.34 12.95
C GLY A 221 -3.45 -16.91 12.07
N ASN A 222 -4.67 -16.99 12.61
CA ASN A 222 -5.93 -17.26 11.91
C ASN A 222 -7.02 -16.34 12.47
N CYS A 223 -8.12 -16.16 11.74
CA CYS A 223 -9.30 -15.46 12.25
C CYS A 223 -9.95 -16.29 13.36
N LYS A 224 -9.96 -15.74 14.58
CA LYS A 224 -10.57 -16.35 15.77
C LYS A 224 -11.55 -15.36 16.38
N ARG A 225 -12.54 -15.85 17.10
CA ARG A 225 -13.42 -14.96 17.89
C ARG A 225 -12.59 -14.21 18.93
N ARG A 226 -12.81 -12.91 19.07
CA ARG A 226 -12.04 -12.05 19.98
C ARG A 226 -11.98 -12.59 21.41
N GLU A 227 -13.11 -13.10 21.90
CA GLU A 227 -13.28 -13.69 23.24
C GLU A 227 -12.40 -14.93 23.50
N THR A 228 -11.89 -15.58 22.45
CA THR A 228 -11.06 -16.79 22.57
C THR A 228 -9.56 -16.50 22.60
N VAL A 229 -9.15 -15.25 22.37
CA VAL A 229 -7.74 -14.85 22.34
C VAL A 229 -7.38 -14.21 23.68
N GLU A 230 -6.61 -14.92 24.51
CA GLU A 230 -6.30 -14.53 25.91
C GLU A 230 -5.75 -13.10 26.08
N ARG A 231 -5.13 -12.54 25.04
CA ARG A 231 -4.52 -11.20 25.07
C ARG A 231 -5.44 -10.10 24.55
N CYS A 232 -6.65 -10.45 24.14
CA CYS A 232 -7.64 -9.53 23.60
C CYS A 232 -8.79 -9.36 24.59
N GLY A 233 -9.13 -8.11 24.90
CA GLY A 233 -10.38 -7.83 25.61
C GLY A 233 -11.57 -8.34 24.81
N ILE A 234 -12.66 -8.70 25.49
CA ILE A 234 -13.85 -9.35 24.88
C ILE A 234 -14.51 -8.46 23.80
N CYS A 235 -14.20 -7.17 23.77
CA CYS A 235 -14.70 -6.17 22.83
C CYS A 235 -13.67 -5.05 22.53
N GLU A 236 -13.91 -4.23 21.52
CA GLU A 236 -13.15 -2.99 21.26
C GLU A 236 -13.80 -1.79 21.94
N LYS A 237 -12.98 -0.87 22.48
CA LYS A 237 -13.49 0.31 23.18
C LYS A 237 -14.43 1.11 22.27
N GLY A 238 -15.65 1.34 22.73
CA GLY A 238 -16.68 2.06 21.98
C GLY A 238 -17.57 1.17 21.10
N ASP A 239 -17.30 -0.12 20.99
CA ASP A 239 -18.22 -1.07 20.37
C ASP A 239 -19.58 -1.02 21.07
N ARG A 240 -20.65 -1.15 20.30
CA ARG A 240 -22.02 -1.18 20.81
C ARG A 240 -22.82 -2.31 20.21
N LYS A 241 -23.55 -3.03 21.06
CA LYS A 241 -24.43 -4.13 20.66
C LYS A 241 -25.78 -4.04 21.37
N PRO A 242 -26.85 -4.63 20.84
CA PRO A 242 -28.19 -4.50 21.39
C PRO A 242 -28.29 -5.16 22.78
N GLY A 243 -29.03 -4.51 23.67
CA GLY A 243 -29.38 -5.02 24.99
C GLY A 243 -30.60 -5.94 24.94
N ASN A 244 -31.10 -6.30 26.12
CA ASN A 244 -32.32 -7.11 26.22
C ASN A 244 -33.59 -6.33 25.86
N PHE A 245 -33.55 -4.99 26.03
CA PHE A 245 -34.65 -4.08 25.73
C PHE A 245 -34.28 -3.12 24.61
N CYS A 246 -35.29 -2.63 23.89
CA CYS A 246 -35.13 -1.72 22.74
C CYS A 246 -34.36 -0.44 23.05
N SER A 247 -34.55 0.07 24.27
CA SER A 247 -33.90 1.27 24.78
C SER A 247 -32.54 0.96 25.45
N GLU A 248 -32.08 -0.29 25.41
CA GLU A 248 -30.86 -0.73 26.06
C GLU A 248 -29.83 -1.21 25.03
N TYR A 249 -28.56 -0.92 25.32
CA TYR A 249 -27.43 -1.37 24.53
C TYR A 249 -26.24 -1.66 25.44
N TYR A 250 -25.39 -2.60 25.07
CA TYR A 250 -24.10 -2.77 25.72
C TYR A 250 -23.08 -1.90 25.01
N GLU A 251 -22.29 -1.14 25.76
CA GLU A 251 -21.15 -0.38 25.27
C GLU A 251 -19.88 -0.98 25.84
N CYS A 252 -18.89 -1.20 24.99
CA CYS A 252 -17.60 -1.69 25.45
C CYS A 252 -16.80 -0.53 26.05
N THR A 253 -16.66 -0.55 27.36
CA THR A 253 -15.93 0.47 28.12
C THR A 253 -14.80 -0.19 28.89
N GLN A 254 -13.86 0.65 29.34
CA GLN A 254 -12.79 0.17 30.19
C GLN A 254 -13.35 -0.02 31.60
N SER A 255 -13.40 -1.27 32.06
CA SER A 255 -13.85 -1.59 33.41
C SER A 255 -12.87 -1.02 34.45
N ALA A 256 -13.36 -0.84 35.68
CA ALA A 256 -12.55 -0.39 36.82
C ALA A 256 -11.34 -1.31 37.11
N THR A 257 -11.35 -2.55 36.59
CA THR A 257 -10.26 -3.53 36.73
C THR A 257 -9.24 -3.52 35.58
N SER A 258 -9.26 -2.50 34.70
CA SER A 258 -8.36 -2.30 33.55
C SER A 258 -8.71 -3.06 32.26
N ASP A 259 -9.54 -4.10 32.34
CA ASP A 259 -9.97 -4.88 31.18
C ASP A 259 -11.18 -4.25 30.46
N LEU A 260 -11.21 -4.36 29.13
CA LEU A 260 -12.35 -3.93 28.31
C LEU A 260 -13.50 -4.92 28.47
N GLY A 261 -14.67 -4.41 28.85
CA GLY A 261 -15.86 -5.20 29.12
C GLY A 261 -17.14 -4.53 28.62
N TRP A 262 -18.18 -5.34 28.45
CA TRP A 262 -19.51 -4.87 28.06
C TRP A 262 -20.23 -4.28 29.27
N GLU A 263 -20.54 -2.99 29.23
CA GLU A 263 -21.39 -2.32 30.21
C GLU A 263 -22.77 -2.04 29.61
N LEU A 264 -23.82 -2.33 30.37
CA LEU A 264 -25.19 -2.00 29.96
C LEU A 264 -25.44 -0.50 30.07
N ARG A 265 -25.98 0.09 29.00
CA ARG A 265 -26.35 1.50 28.86
C ARG A 265 -27.79 1.61 28.36
N ARG A 266 -28.39 2.79 28.56
CA ARG A 266 -29.72 3.13 28.05
C ARG A 266 -29.66 4.31 27.11
N CYS A 267 -30.45 4.24 26.05
CA CYS A 267 -30.77 5.38 25.20
C CYS A 267 -31.58 6.41 26.00
N ASN A 268 -31.60 7.66 25.52
CA ASN A 268 -32.41 8.70 26.15
C ASN A 268 -33.91 8.42 25.96
N ASP A 269 -34.76 9.10 26.73
CA ASP A 269 -36.20 8.96 26.63
C ASP A 269 -36.69 9.27 25.20
N GLY A 270 -37.43 8.32 24.62
CA GLY A 270 -37.94 8.39 23.24
C GLY A 270 -36.96 7.93 22.16
N GLU A 271 -35.79 7.41 22.53
CA GLU A 271 -34.81 6.80 21.62
C GLU A 271 -34.77 5.28 21.79
N SER A 272 -34.47 4.57 20.71
CA SER A 272 -34.20 3.12 20.72
C SER A 272 -32.87 2.84 20.02
N PHE A 273 -32.20 1.76 20.43
CA PHE A 273 -30.91 1.40 19.89
C PHE A 273 -31.07 0.74 18.51
N ASN A 274 -30.50 1.39 17.49
CA ASN A 274 -30.42 0.85 16.14
C ASN A 274 -29.16 -0.01 16.02
N ASP A 275 -29.36 -1.34 15.96
CA ASP A 275 -28.28 -2.34 15.84
C ASP A 275 -27.48 -2.20 14.55
N GLN A 276 -28.11 -1.77 13.45
CA GLN A 276 -27.42 -1.59 12.17
C GLN A 276 -26.51 -0.35 12.16
N LEU A 277 -26.90 0.69 12.89
CA LEU A 277 -26.13 1.94 12.97
C LEU A 277 -25.26 2.03 14.23
N HIS A 278 -25.37 1.06 15.14
CA HIS A 278 -24.73 1.03 16.46
C HIS A 278 -24.96 2.30 17.30
N LEU A 279 -26.15 2.92 17.20
CA LEU A 279 -26.46 4.19 17.88
C LEU A 279 -27.93 4.31 18.28
N CYS A 280 -28.20 5.14 19.30
CA CYS A 280 -29.56 5.48 19.72
C CYS A 280 -30.22 6.44 18.72
N GLN A 281 -31.43 6.12 18.30
CA GLN A 281 -32.17 6.85 17.28
C GLN A 281 -33.60 7.13 17.74
N LYS A 282 -34.08 8.36 17.54
CA LYS A 282 -35.49 8.72 17.75
C LYS A 282 -36.38 8.09 16.69
N ASN A 283 -37.57 7.65 17.10
CA ASN A 283 -38.56 7.00 16.23
C ASN A 283 -38.08 5.69 15.57
N TYR A 284 -36.96 5.11 16.03
CA TYR A 284 -36.57 3.77 15.64
C TYR A 284 -37.36 2.75 16.48
N THR A 285 -37.89 1.72 15.83
CA THR A 285 -38.54 0.60 16.51
C THR A 285 -37.67 -0.62 16.30
N CYS A 286 -37.04 -1.12 17.37
CA CYS A 286 -36.23 -2.33 17.23
C CYS A 286 -37.14 -3.54 16.98
N PRO A 287 -36.72 -4.48 16.13
CA PRO A 287 -37.44 -5.72 15.95
C PRO A 287 -37.32 -6.59 17.22
N THR A 288 -38.44 -6.89 17.87
CA THR A 288 -38.48 -7.89 18.94
C THR A 288 -38.24 -9.27 18.33
N ARG A 289 -37.30 -10.05 18.89
CA ARG A 289 -36.88 -11.38 18.40
C ARG A 289 -37.99 -12.43 18.30
N THR A 290 -39.20 -12.15 18.75
CA THR A 290 -40.24 -13.17 18.96
C THR A 290 -41.59 -12.89 18.32
N ASN A 291 -41.87 -11.70 17.77
CA ASN A 291 -43.20 -11.38 17.21
C ASN A 291 -43.11 -10.78 15.80
N CYS A 292 -42.42 -11.45 14.89
CA CYS A 292 -42.54 -11.19 13.45
C CYS A 292 -43.75 -11.98 12.95
N ILE A 293 -44.84 -11.27 12.61
CA ILE A 293 -46.02 -11.86 11.97
C ILE A 293 -45.78 -11.79 10.47
N ASP A 294 -45.73 -12.95 9.82
CA ASP A 294 -45.45 -13.09 8.39
C ASP A 294 -46.33 -12.15 7.55
N GLY A 295 -45.70 -11.40 6.65
CA GLY A 295 -46.37 -10.41 5.79
C GLY A 295 -46.56 -9.01 6.40
N ILE A 296 -46.17 -8.77 7.65
CA ILE A 296 -46.15 -7.39 8.19
C ILE A 296 -44.89 -6.66 7.71
N SER A 297 -45.11 -5.44 7.21
CA SER A 297 -44.04 -4.49 6.88
C SER A 297 -44.18 -3.18 7.63
N PHE A 298 -43.07 -2.57 8.01
CA PHE A 298 -43.06 -1.19 8.52
C PHE A 298 -41.91 -0.39 7.92
N HIS A 299 -42.14 0.91 7.74
CA HIS A 299 -41.17 1.81 7.14
C HIS A 299 -40.05 2.13 8.13
N ILE A 300 -38.81 1.99 7.66
CA ILE A 300 -37.60 2.41 8.39
C ILE A 300 -37.33 3.89 8.09
N ASN A 301 -37.49 4.27 6.82
CA ASN A 301 -37.39 5.63 6.33
C ASN A 301 -38.21 5.79 5.03
N CYS A 302 -38.08 6.92 4.33
CA CYS A 302 -38.83 7.19 3.10
C CYS A 302 -38.50 6.27 1.91
N ARG A 303 -37.43 5.46 1.99
CA ARG A 303 -36.99 4.53 0.94
C ARG A 303 -37.04 3.07 1.39
N ASP A 304 -36.70 2.80 2.65
CA ASP A 304 -36.48 1.45 3.12
C ASP A 304 -37.64 0.99 4.02
N TYR A 305 -38.04 -0.27 3.88
CA TYR A 305 -39.02 -0.92 4.75
C TYR A 305 -38.49 -2.27 5.24
N MET A 306 -38.81 -2.63 6.48
CA MET A 306 -38.59 -3.98 6.97
C MET A 306 -39.79 -4.84 6.60
N TYR A 307 -39.54 -6.04 6.11
CA TYR A 307 -40.53 -7.07 5.79
C TYR A 307 -40.25 -8.33 6.63
N CYS A 308 -41.26 -8.83 7.35
CA CYS A 308 -41.15 -10.07 8.10
C CYS A 308 -41.35 -11.29 7.18
N THR A 309 -40.38 -12.20 7.16
CA THR A 309 -40.43 -13.48 6.41
C THR A 309 -40.92 -14.66 7.25
N GLY A 310 -41.51 -14.40 8.42
CA GLY A 310 -41.97 -15.41 9.37
C GLY A 310 -40.91 -15.87 10.39
N GLU A 311 -39.61 -15.77 10.08
CA GLU A 311 -38.52 -16.10 11.02
C GLU A 311 -37.74 -14.86 11.48
N ARG A 312 -37.63 -13.84 10.63
CA ARG A 312 -36.87 -12.61 10.87
C ARG A 312 -37.39 -11.47 10.00
N TYR A 313 -37.00 -10.24 10.33
CA TYR A 313 -37.22 -9.09 9.47
C TYR A 313 -36.04 -8.92 8.50
N GLU A 314 -36.35 -8.72 7.22
CA GLU A 314 -35.39 -8.42 6.15
C GLU A 314 -35.65 -7.01 5.60
N VAL A 315 -34.60 -6.30 5.15
CA VAL A 315 -34.70 -4.92 4.66
C VAL A 315 -34.85 -4.92 3.14
N HIS A 316 -35.85 -4.19 2.65
CA HIS A 316 -36.10 -3.92 1.24
C HIS A 316 -36.19 -2.42 0.95
#